data_AF-A0A958B497-F1
#
_entry.id   AF-A0A958B497-F1
#
_cell.length_a   1.000
_cell.length_b   1.000
_cell.length_c   1.000
_cell.angle_alpha   90.00
_cell.angle_beta   90.00
_cell.angle_gamma   90.00
#
_symmetry.space_group_name_H-M   'P 1'
#
loop_
_entity.id
_entity.type
_entity.pdbx_description
1 polymer ?
#
loop_
_entity_poly.entity_id
_entity_poly.type
_entity_poly.pdbx_seq_one_letter_code
_entity_poly.pdbx_strand_id
1 'polypeptide(L)'
;VLLRAFFGGSRSPQSMELDDEQLLATVSGELSQLLGLDAEPLFHRIFRWRRSNPQYDVGHLERVMAIEAVLPRGLLVTGSAYRGVGIPDCVKQGREAAKQAAELIHQPSG
;
A
#
# COMPACT_ATOMS: atom_id res chain seq x y z
N VAL A 1 -24.58 13.77 4.72
CA VAL A 1 -23.27 13.71 4.02
C VAL A 1 -22.55 12.45 4.46
N LEU A 2 -21.73 11.83 3.60
CA LEU A 2 -20.82 10.74 3.98
C LEU A 2 -19.39 11.23 3.76
N LEU A 3 -18.54 11.10 4.77
CA LEU A 3 -17.14 11.52 4.70
C LEU A 3 -16.23 10.30 4.82
N ARG A 4 -15.12 10.35 4.08
CA ARG A 4 -14.02 9.39 4.20
C ARG A 4 -12.75 10.16 4.50
N ALA A 5 -12.22 9.99 5.71
CA ALA A 5 -10.93 10.53 6.11
C ALA A 5 -9.84 9.47 5.95
N PHE A 6 -8.63 9.92 5.60
CA PHE A 6 -7.41 9.13 5.71
C PHE A 6 -6.58 9.74 6.83
N PHE A 7 -6.13 8.89 7.76
CA PHE A 7 -5.44 9.32 8.97
C PHE A 7 -4.12 8.56 9.12
N GLY A 8 -3.09 9.24 9.63
CA GLY A 8 -1.74 8.70 9.79
C GLY A 8 -0.85 8.90 8.55
N GLY A 9 -0.14 7.84 8.15
CA GLY A 9 0.87 7.86 7.09
C GLY A 9 2.30 7.76 7.62
N SER A 10 3.27 7.74 6.72
CA SER A 10 4.70 7.52 7.06
C SER A 10 5.28 8.58 8.00
N ARG A 11 4.68 9.77 8.05
CA ARG A 11 5.10 10.90 8.90
C ARG A 11 4.51 10.87 10.31
N SER A 12 3.51 10.02 10.56
CA SER A 12 2.88 9.88 11.88
C SER A 12 2.55 8.42 12.16
N PRO A 13 3.55 7.54 12.31
CA PRO A 13 3.31 6.11 12.52
C PRO A 13 2.59 5.81 13.84
N GLN A 14 2.77 6.65 14.87
CA GLN A 14 2.14 6.51 16.18
C GLN A 14 0.61 6.65 16.13
N SER A 15 0.09 7.33 15.11
CA SER A 15 -1.35 7.44 14.84
C SER A 15 -2.05 6.08 14.74
N MET A 16 -1.32 5.01 14.39
CA MET A 16 -1.85 3.65 14.29
C MET A 16 -2.09 2.97 15.65
N GLU A 17 -1.57 3.54 16.73
CA GLU A 17 -1.66 3.00 18.10
C GLU A 17 -2.76 3.65 18.94
N LEU A 18 -3.38 4.74 18.46
CA LEU A 18 -4.59 5.27 19.07
C LEU A 18 -5.67 4.20 19.08
N ASP A 19 -6.48 4.10 20.13
CA ASP A 19 -7.68 3.27 20.08
C ASP A 19 -8.77 3.92 19.18
N ASP A 20 -9.90 3.25 19.02
CA ASP A 20 -10.96 3.71 18.12
C ASP A 20 -11.68 4.96 18.64
N GLU A 21 -11.81 5.14 19.96
CA GLU A 21 -12.46 6.29 20.58
C GLU A 21 -11.59 7.55 20.43
N GLN A 22 -10.30 7.41 20.75
CA GLN A 22 -9.30 8.47 20.57
C GLN A 22 -9.20 8.89 19.11
N LEU A 23 -9.19 7.92 18.18
CA LEU A 23 -9.13 8.19 16.75
C LEU A 23 -10.38 8.95 16.28
N LEU A 24 -11.56 8.52 16.70
CA LEU A 24 -12.82 9.18 16.35
C LEU A 24 -12.86 10.62 16.88
N ALA A 25 -12.51 10.83 18.16
CA ALA A 25 -12.46 12.16 18.76
C ALA A 25 -11.50 13.09 18.02
N THR A 26 -10.33 12.58 17.63
CA THR A 26 -9.32 13.36 16.87
C THR A 26 -9.89 13.76 15.51
N VAL A 27 -10.44 12.81 14.75
CA VAL A 27 -10.99 13.08 13.41
C VAL A 27 -12.19 14.02 13.48
N SER A 28 -13.10 13.86 14.43
CA SER A 28 -14.24 14.77 14.62
C SER A 28 -13.77 16.19 14.94
N GLY A 29 -12.77 16.35 15.81
CA GLY A 29 -12.17 17.65 16.10
C GLY A 29 -11.58 18.35 14.88
N GLU A 30 -10.82 17.59 14.06
CA GLU A 30 -10.26 18.09 12.79
C GLU A 30 -11.36 18.49 11.79
N LEU A 31 -12.42 17.68 11.66
CA LEU A 31 -13.55 17.98 10.77
C LEU A 31 -14.35 19.20 11.23
N SER A 32 -14.52 19.40 12.54
CA SER A 32 -15.11 20.63 13.10
C SER A 32 -14.26 21.85 12.72
N GLN A 33 -12.95 21.81 12.95
CA GLN A 33 -12.06 22.92 12.65
C GLN A 33 -11.95 23.24 11.16
N LEU A 34 -11.89 22.21 10.30
CA LEU A 34 -11.67 22.38 8.86
C LEU A 34 -12.95 22.67 8.08
N LEU A 35 -14.08 22.10 8.51
CA LEU A 35 -15.34 22.11 7.75
C LEU A 35 -16.54 22.68 8.52
N GLY A 36 -16.38 23.03 9.80
CA GLY A 36 -17.48 23.53 10.65
C GLY A 36 -18.52 22.47 10.97
N LEU A 37 -18.12 21.20 11.00
CA LEU A 37 -19.01 20.07 11.27
C LEU A 37 -18.97 19.69 12.76
N ASP A 38 -19.97 20.12 13.51
CA ASP A 38 -20.06 19.88 14.97
C ASP A 38 -21.10 18.80 15.35
N ALA A 39 -21.72 18.15 14.36
CA ALA A 39 -22.72 17.11 14.61
C ALA A 39 -22.08 15.72 14.80
N GLU A 40 -22.61 14.95 15.74
CA GLU A 40 -22.23 13.55 15.95
C GLU A 40 -22.59 12.67 14.73
N PRO A 41 -21.69 11.78 14.27
CA PRO A 41 -21.97 10.91 13.15
C PRO A 41 -23.01 9.85 13.52
N LEU A 42 -24.02 9.66 12.66
CA LEU A 42 -25.03 8.60 12.82
C LEU A 42 -24.42 7.19 12.84
N PHE A 43 -23.29 7.01 12.17
CA PHE A 43 -22.47 5.81 12.22
C PHE A 43 -21.04 6.15 11.80
N HIS A 44 -20.07 5.34 12.24
CA HIS A 44 -18.69 5.41 11.78
C HIS A 44 -18.14 4.00 11.54
N ARG A 45 -17.09 3.91 10.72
CA ARG A 45 -16.36 2.65 10.51
C ARG A 45 -14.89 2.94 10.34
N ILE A 46 -14.08 2.30 11.19
CA ILE A 46 -12.62 2.48 11.22
C ILE A 46 -11.98 1.26 10.55
N PHE A 47 -11.00 1.51 9.69
CA PHE A 47 -10.17 0.49 9.07
C PHE A 47 -8.70 0.82 9.31
N ARG A 48 -7.93 -0.16 9.81
CA ARG A 48 -6.50 -0.01 10.11
C ARG A 48 -5.66 -0.85 9.15
N TRP A 49 -4.83 -0.18 8.36
CA TRP A 49 -4.00 -0.84 7.34
C TRP A 49 -2.51 -0.81 7.71
N ARG A 50 -2.11 -1.67 8.65
CA ARG A 50 -0.70 -1.77 9.09
C ARG A 50 0.20 -2.24 7.94
N ARG A 51 1.28 -1.50 7.66
CA ARG A 51 2.30 -1.82 6.62
C ARG A 51 1.73 -2.09 5.22
N SER A 52 0.65 -1.38 4.86
CA SER A 52 -0.11 -1.61 3.62
C SER A 52 0.40 -0.83 2.41
N ASN A 53 1.12 0.27 2.62
CA ASN A 53 1.57 1.16 1.56
C ASN A 53 3.10 1.17 1.47
N PRO A 54 3.70 0.48 0.49
CA PRO A 54 5.14 0.51 0.25
C PRO A 54 5.63 1.95 0.04
N GLN A 55 6.73 2.31 0.71
CA GLN A 55 7.38 3.61 0.52
C GLN A 55 8.62 3.40 -0.37
N TYR A 56 8.64 4.07 -1.51
CA TYR A 56 9.76 4.01 -2.45
C TYR A 56 10.73 5.15 -2.12
N ASP A 57 11.55 4.94 -1.09
CA ASP A 57 12.59 5.90 -0.72
C ASP A 57 13.70 5.95 -1.78
N VAL A 58 14.53 6.99 -1.75
CA VAL A 58 15.73 7.09 -2.59
C VAL A 58 16.53 5.79 -2.53
N GLY A 59 16.98 5.31 -3.69
CA GLY A 59 17.64 4.00 -3.82
C GLY A 59 16.70 2.81 -4.06
N HIS A 60 15.38 3.03 -4.22
CA HIS A 60 14.40 1.94 -4.36
C HIS A 60 14.66 1.07 -5.59
N LEU A 61 14.92 1.67 -6.74
CA LEU A 61 15.12 0.94 -7.99
C LEU A 61 16.39 0.08 -7.93
N GLU A 62 17.44 0.58 -7.30
CA GLU A 62 18.70 -0.13 -7.07
C GLU A 62 18.47 -1.34 -6.15
N ARG A 63 17.68 -1.17 -5.08
CA ARG A 63 17.27 -2.29 -4.21
C ARG A 63 16.46 -3.34 -4.97
N VAL A 64 15.50 -2.93 -5.78
CA VAL A 64 14.71 -3.85 -6.60
C VAL A 64 15.58 -4.60 -7.59
N MET A 65 16.49 -3.92 -8.29
CA MET A 65 17.44 -4.56 -9.21
C MET A 65 18.36 -5.56 -8.50
N ALA A 66 18.85 -5.21 -7.30
CA ALA A 66 19.68 -6.11 -6.50
C ALA A 66 18.90 -7.37 -6.08
N ILE A 67 17.62 -7.23 -5.73
CA ILE A 67 16.74 -8.37 -5.45
C ILE A 67 16.59 -9.24 -6.69
N GLU A 68 16.17 -8.66 -7.82
CA GLU A 68 15.94 -9.38 -9.07
C GLU A 68 17.20 -10.13 -9.55
N ALA A 69 18.38 -9.52 -9.38
CA ALA A 69 19.67 -10.10 -9.78
C ALA A 69 20.08 -11.35 -8.99
N VAL A 70 19.60 -11.52 -7.76
CA VAL A 70 19.96 -12.68 -6.90
C VAL A 70 18.90 -13.79 -6.90
N LEU A 71 17.79 -13.61 -7.62
CA LEU A 71 16.74 -14.62 -7.69
C LEU A 71 17.22 -15.85 -8.48
N PRO A 72 16.91 -17.08 -8.02
CA PRO A 72 17.18 -18.28 -8.78
C PRO A 72 16.35 -18.30 -10.08
N ARG A 73 16.87 -18.99 -11.10
CA ARG A 73 16.13 -19.21 -12.35
C ARG A 73 14.76 -19.85 -12.06
N GLY A 74 13.71 -19.31 -12.67
CA GLY A 74 12.34 -19.79 -12.46
C GLY A 74 11.60 -19.11 -11.30
N LEU A 75 12.27 -18.28 -10.49
CA LEU A 75 11.61 -17.44 -9.48
C LEU A 75 11.51 -16.00 -9.97
N LEU A 76 10.29 -15.48 -9.97
CA LEU A 76 9.97 -14.10 -10.36
C LEU A 76 9.27 -13.41 -9.19
N VAL A 77 9.50 -12.11 -9.05
CA VAL A 77 8.84 -11.26 -8.05
C VAL A 77 8.02 -10.18 -8.73
N THR A 78 6.88 -9.82 -8.13
CA THR A 78 5.92 -8.88 -8.70
C THR A 78 5.07 -8.25 -7.59
N GLY A 79 4.36 -7.17 -7.91
CA GLY A 79 3.40 -6.51 -7.02
C GLY A 79 3.85 -5.14 -6.51
N SER A 80 3.09 -4.60 -5.55
CA SER A 80 3.19 -3.19 -5.15
C SER A 80 4.51 -2.82 -4.48
N ALA A 81 5.30 -3.79 -4.04
CA ALA A 81 6.60 -3.54 -3.43
C ALA A 81 7.72 -3.26 -4.44
N TYR A 82 7.50 -3.51 -5.74
CA TYR A 82 8.57 -3.50 -6.75
C TYR A 82 8.47 -2.27 -7.66
N ARG A 83 7.68 -2.34 -8.74
CA ARG A 83 7.73 -1.34 -9.82
C ARG A 83 6.38 -0.66 -10.05
N GLY A 84 5.80 -0.13 -8.96
CA GLY A 84 4.56 0.65 -8.97
C GLY A 84 3.59 0.16 -7.91
N VAL A 85 3.01 1.10 -7.16
CA VAL A 85 2.07 0.81 -6.05
C VAL A 85 0.62 0.69 -6.52
N GLY A 86 0.29 1.26 -7.68
CA GLY A 86 -1.07 1.32 -8.18
C GLY A 86 -1.62 -0.04 -8.59
N ILE A 87 -2.93 -0.22 -8.49
CA ILE A 87 -3.59 -1.44 -8.97
C ILE A 87 -3.25 -1.72 -10.45
N PRO A 88 -3.30 -0.74 -11.38
CA PRO A 88 -2.93 -0.99 -12.77
C PRO A 88 -1.48 -1.47 -12.93
N ASP A 89 -0.55 -0.93 -12.14
CA ASP A 89 0.85 -1.34 -12.15
C ASP A 89 1.01 -2.77 -11.68
N CYS A 90 0.36 -3.13 -10.56
CA CYS A 90 0.36 -4.51 -10.05
C CYS A 90 -0.23 -5.50 -11.07
N VAL A 91 -1.33 -5.14 -11.73
CA VAL A 91 -1.95 -5.97 -12.78
C VAL A 91 -1.00 -6.14 -13.97
N LYS A 92 -0.36 -5.06 -14.41
CA LYS A 92 0.62 -5.10 -15.51
C LYS A 92 1.82 -5.99 -15.14
N GLN A 93 2.42 -5.77 -13.97
CA GLN A 93 3.56 -6.55 -13.49
C GLN A 93 3.20 -8.03 -13.32
N GLY A 94 2.01 -8.35 -12.81
CA GLY A 94 1.54 -9.73 -12.67
C GLY A 94 1.37 -10.44 -14.02
N ARG A 95 0.80 -9.75 -15.02
CA ARG A 95 0.66 -10.28 -16.38
C ARG A 95 2.02 -10.53 -17.04
N GLU A 96 2.97 -9.64 -16.83
CA GLU A 96 4.32 -9.78 -17.38
C GLU A 96 5.08 -10.95 -16.74
N ALA A 97 5.04 -11.05 -15.40
CA ALA A 97 5.63 -12.18 -14.69
C ALA A 97 5.01 -13.53 -15.14
N ALA A 98 3.70 -13.57 -15.37
CA ALA A 98 3.03 -14.78 -15.86
C ALA A 98 3.51 -15.19 -17.27
N LYS A 99 3.73 -14.23 -18.18
CA LYS A 99 4.29 -14.52 -19.52
C LYS A 99 5.71 -15.05 -19.42
N GLN A 100 6.57 -14.40 -18.65
CA GLN A 100 7.95 -14.83 -18.45
C GLN A 100 8.02 -16.24 -17.82
N ALA A 101 7.16 -16.52 -16.85
CA ALA A 101 7.06 -17.86 -16.26
C ALA A 101 6.66 -18.91 -17.31
N ALA A 102 5.69 -18.61 -18.18
CA ALA A 102 5.25 -19.53 -19.22
C ALA A 102 6.35 -19.84 -20.24
N GLU A 103 7.16 -18.83 -20.61
CA GLU A 103 8.32 -18.98 -21.49
C GLU A 103 9.42 -19.84 -20.85
N LEU A 104 9.71 -19.62 -19.57
CA LEU A 104 10.69 -20.41 -18.82
C LEU A 104 10.32 -21.90 -18.73
N ILE A 105 9.03 -22.23 -18.65
CA ILE A 105 8.55 -23.62 -18.63
C ILE A 105 8.68 -24.28 -20.00
N HIS A 106 8.51 -23.53 -21.10
CA HIS A 106 8.59 -24.07 -22.47
C HIS A 106 10.01 -24.22 -23.00
N GLN A 107 11.02 -23.62 -22.36
CA GLN A 107 12.41 -23.85 -22.73
C GLN A 107 12.96 -25.05 -21.96
N PRO A 108 13.27 -26.18 -22.64
CA PRO A 108 13.83 -27.34 -21.96
C PRO A 108 15.15 -26.94 -21.28
N SER A 109 15.31 -27.34 -20.03
CA SER A 109 16.58 -27.24 -19.31
C SER A 109 17.65 -27.99 -20.10
N GLY A 110 18.50 -27.25 -20.80
CA GLY A 110 19.76 -27.77 -21.34
C GLY A 110 20.70 -28.18 -20.21
#